data_AF-U6DT18-F1
#
_entry.id   AF-U6DT18-F1
#
_cell.length_a   1.000
_cell.length_b   1.000
_cell.length_c   1.000
_cell.angle_alpha   90.00
_cell.angle_beta   90.00
_cell.angle_gamma   90.00
#
_symmetry.space_group_name_H-M   'P 1'
#
loop_
_entity.id
_entity.type
_entity.pdbx_description
1 polymer ?
#
loop_
_entity_poly.entity_id
_entity_poly.type
_entity_poly.pdbx_seq_one_letter_code
_entity_poly.pdbx_strand_id
1 'polypeptide(L)' 'QDMRAHTSVPLLGYQVTAGTQADPRVFQLQQSGQFYTFKAETEELRDRWMKAMERAASGWSPRGPNDGDLSD' A
#
# COMPACT_ATOMS: atom_id res chain seq x y z
N GLN A 1 -7.52 5.03 -24.39
CA GLN A 1 -6.52 5.79 -23.61
C GLN A 1 -6.03 4.84 -22.53
N ASP A 2 -4.84 4.29 -22.71
CA ASP A 2 -4.19 3.42 -21.72
C ASP A 2 -3.73 4.26 -20.53
N MET A 3 -4.37 4.06 -19.38
CA MET A 3 -3.83 4.55 -18.11
C MET A 3 -2.57 3.75 -17.79
N ARG A 4 -1.41 4.26 -18.19
CA ARG A 4 -0.12 3.77 -17.68
C ARG A 4 0.13 4.47 -16.36
N ALA A 5 0.37 3.69 -15.30
CA ALA A 5 0.86 4.26 -14.05
C ALA A 5 2.17 5.01 -14.35
N HIS A 6 2.25 6.29 -13.98
CA HIS A 6 3.45 7.10 -14.21
C HIS A 6 4.67 6.59 -13.42
N THR A 7 4.43 5.84 -12.34
CA THR A 7 5.46 5.13 -11.59
C THR A 7 4.88 3.89 -10.93
N SER A 8 5.69 2.83 -10.80
CA SER A 8 5.35 1.62 -10.07
C SER A 8 6.29 1.50 -8.89
N VAL A 9 5.74 1.59 -7.67
CA VAL A 9 6.52 1.39 -6.44
C VAL A 9 6.30 -0.06 -5.97
N PRO A 10 7.36 -0.87 -5.87
CA PRO A 10 7.22 -2.26 -5.42
C PRO A 10 6.97 -2.28 -3.91
N LEU A 11 5.72 -2.37 -3.47
CA LEU A 11 5.37 -2.22 -2.04
C LEU A 11 6.01 -3.28 -1.11
N LEU A 12 6.47 -4.42 -1.65
CA LEU A 12 7.08 -5.50 -0.88
C LEU A 12 8.30 -5.03 -0.09
N GLY A 13 8.28 -5.22 1.24
CA GLY A 13 9.36 -4.81 2.13
C GLY A 13 9.34 -3.33 2.57
N TYR A 14 8.36 -2.54 2.12
CA TYR A 14 8.15 -1.20 2.66
C TYR A 14 7.50 -1.25 4.05
N GLN A 15 8.02 -0.47 5.00
CA GLN A 15 7.35 -0.25 6.26
C GLN A 15 6.34 0.89 6.12
N VAL A 16 5.09 0.64 6.50
CA VAL A 16 4.04 1.66 6.54
C VAL A 16 4.04 2.29 7.93
N THR A 17 4.15 3.61 8.00
CA THR A 17 4.11 4.35 9.27
C THR A 17 3.06 5.44 9.21
N ALA A 18 2.30 5.61 10.28
CA ALA A 18 1.42 6.76 10.43
C ALA A 18 2.24 8.06 10.40
N GLY A 19 1.66 9.12 9.83
CA GLY A 19 2.26 10.44 9.84
C GLY A 19 2.41 11.02 11.24
N THR A 20 3.04 12.19 11.33
CA THR A 20 3.15 12.90 12.60
C THR A 20 1.77 13.24 13.16
N GLN A 21 1.66 13.35 14.49
CA GLN A 21 0.40 13.71 15.18
C GLN A 21 -0.18 15.07 14.73
N ALA A 22 0.61 15.87 14.00
CA ALA A 22 0.18 17.13 13.42
C ALA A 22 -0.85 17.00 12.29
N ASP A 23 -0.84 15.91 11.49
CA ASP A 23 -1.89 15.67 10.50
C ASP A 23 -2.24 14.17 10.44
N PRO A 24 -3.41 13.76 10.98
CA PRO A 24 -3.80 12.35 11.03
C PRO A 24 -4.04 11.74 9.64
N ARG A 25 -4.19 12.56 8.59
CA ARG A 25 -4.41 12.09 7.22
C ARG A 25 -3.12 11.71 6.50
N VAL A 26 -1.98 11.96 7.11
CA VAL A 26 -0.67 11.67 6.53
C VAL A 26 -0.22 10.27 6.96
N PHE A 27 0.45 9.58 6.05
CA PHE A 27 1.16 8.33 6.28
C PHE A 27 2.39 8.25 5.38
N GLN A 28 3.34 7.37 5.71
CA GLN A 28 4.59 7.24 4.97
C GLN A 28 4.92 5.78 4.69
N LEU A 29 5.55 5.55 3.54
CA LEU A 29 6.21 4.29 3.20
C LEU A 29 7.72 4.49 3.31
N GLN A 30 8.37 3.60 4.06
CA GLN A 30 9.81 3.65 4.31
C GLN A 30 10.47 2.35 3.84
N GLN A 31 11.48 2.43 2.99
CA GLN A 31 12.30 1.26 2.62
C GLN A 31 13.73 1.69 2.36
N SER A 32 14.68 1.15 3.14
CA SER A 32 16.12 1.30 2.90
C SER A 32 16.57 2.75 2.61
N GLY A 33 15.98 3.73 3.31
CA GLY A 33 16.28 5.16 3.14
C GLY A 33 15.42 5.91 2.12
N GLN A 34 14.51 5.25 1.41
CA GLN A 34 13.48 5.89 0.60
C GLN A 34 12.24 6.17 1.45
N PHE A 35 11.74 7.41 1.36
CA PHE A 35 10.57 7.86 2.09
C PHE A 35 9.55 8.44 1.11
N TYR A 36 8.36 7.84 1.07
CA TYR A 36 7.23 8.36 0.32
C TYR A 36 6.16 8.83 1.28
N THR A 37 5.89 10.14 1.26
CA THR A 37 4.85 10.73 2.11
C THR A 37 3.57 10.86 1.30
N PHE A 38 2.50 10.27 1.83
CA PHE A 38 1.17 10.33 1.24
C PHE A 38 0.23 11.06 2.19
N LYS A 39 -0.70 11.82 1.60
CA LYS A 39 -1.77 12.49 2.32
C LYS A 39 -3.09 12.03 1.74
N ALA A 40 -3.92 11.41 2.56
CA ALA A 40 -5.29 11.10 2.17
C ALA A 40 -6.20 12.32 2.36
N GLU A 41 -7.37 12.27 1.75
CA GLU A 41 -8.39 13.31 1.92
C GLU A 41 -9.00 13.27 3.34
N THR A 42 -9.20 12.07 3.89
CA THR A 42 -9.76 11.84 5.22
C THR A 42 -8.91 10.86 6.03
N GLU A 43 -9.05 10.88 7.37
CA GLU A 43 -8.38 9.95 8.27
C GLU A 43 -8.80 8.50 7.99
N GLU A 44 -10.09 8.28 7.74
CA GLU A 44 -10.63 6.96 7.40
C GLU A 44 -10.01 6.41 6.10
N LEU A 45 -9.82 7.26 5.10
CA LEU A 45 -9.14 6.88 3.86
C LEU A 45 -7.67 6.58 4.11
N ARG A 46 -6.98 7.39 4.92
CA ARG A 46 -5.60 7.10 5.33
C ARG A 46 -5.49 5.73 5.99
N ASP A 47 -6.41 5.38 6.87
CA ASP A 47 -6.40 4.10 7.58
C ASP A 47 -6.62 2.92 6.63
N ARG A 48 -7.54 3.05 5.67
CA ARG A 48 -7.74 2.06 4.60
C ARG A 48 -6.50 1.90 3.73
N TRP A 49 -5.86 3.01 3.37
CA TRP A 49 -4.62 3.00 2.60
C TRP A 49 -3.50 2.31 3.35
N MET A 50 -3.29 2.64 4.63
CA MET A 50 -2.26 1.98 5.43
C MET A 50 -2.48 0.46 5.49
N LYS A 51 -3.70 0.01 5.81
CA LYS A 51 -4.03 -1.43 5.84
C LYS A 51 -3.77 -2.13 4.51
N ALA A 52 -4.10 -1.50 3.39
CA ALA A 52 -3.83 -2.06 2.07
C ALA A 52 -2.33 -2.14 1.78
N MET A 53 -1.59 -1.07 2.08
CA MET A 53 -0.15 -0.98 1.88
C MET A 53 0.61 -1.97 2.79
N GLU A 54 0.20 -2.14 4.05
CA GLU A 54 0.80 -3.09 5.00
C GLU A 54 0.66 -4.53 4.51
N ARG A 55 -0.51 -4.89 3.99
CA ARG A 55 -0.76 -6.21 3.39
C ARG A 55 0.12 -6.45 2.18
N ALA A 56 0.16 -5.47 1.27
CA ALA A 56 1.00 -5.53 0.08
C ALA A 56 2.49 -5.62 0.44
N ALA A 57 2.93 -4.86 1.45
CA ALA A 57 4.31 -4.85 1.91
C ALA A 57 4.74 -6.13 2.60
N SER A 58 3.80 -6.80 3.28
CA SER A 58 4.01 -8.12 3.87
C SER A 58 4.07 -9.24 2.81
N GLY A 59 3.85 -8.92 1.53
CA GLY A 59 3.76 -9.91 0.46
C GLY A 59 2.44 -10.69 0.48
N TRP A 60 1.46 -10.27 1.29
CA TRP A 60 0.11 -10.82 1.25
C TRP A 60 -0.64 -10.19 0.09
N SER A 61 -0.47 -10.74 -1.10
CA SER A 61 -1.45 -10.57 -2.16
C SER A 61 -2.76 -11.23 -1.72
N PRO A 62 -3.93 -10.58 -1.83
CA PRO A 62 -5.18 -11.31 -1.71
C PRO A 62 -5.11 -12.42 -2.77
N ARG A 63 -5.06 -13.68 -2.35
CA ARG A 63 -5.27 -14.83 -3.25
C ARG A 63 -6.51 -14.49 -4.06
N GLY A 64 -6.33 -14.26 -5.36
CA GLY A 64 -7.47 -14.21 -6.27
C GLY A 64 -8.21 -15.54 -6.19
N PRO A 65 -9.51 -15.59 -6.52
CA PRO A 65 -10.31 -16.80 -6.38
C PRO A 65 -9.98 -17.91 -7.40
N ASN A 66 -8.76 -18.00 -7.95
CA ASN A 66 -8.48 -18.87 -9.09
C ASN A 66 -7.12 -19.57 -9.01
N ASP A 67 -6.93 -20.41 -8.00
CA ASP A 67 -5.87 -21.42 -7.98
C ASP A 67 -6.42 -22.67 -7.27
N GLY A 68 -7.16 -23.53 -7.98
CA GLY A 68 -7.58 -24.79 -7.37
C GLY A 68 -8.66 -25.65 -8.05
N ASP A 69 -9.09 -25.39 -9.29
CA ASP A 69 -9.98 -26.33 -9.99
C ASP A 69 -9.58 -26.49 -11.47
N LEU A 70 -8.37 -27.01 -11.67
CA LEU A 70 -8.00 -27.71 -12.90
C LEU A 70 -7.17 -28.91 -12.46
N SER A 71 -7.86 -29.95 -12.01
CA SER A 71 -7.33 -31.31 -12.04
C SER A 71 -8.33 -32.14 -12.83
N ASP A 72 -7.88 -32.53 -14.02
CA ASP A 72 -8.42 -33.58 -14.89
C ASP A 72 -8.68 -34.88 -14.10
#